data_AF-A0A6J5Y252-F1
#
_entry.id   AF-A0A6J5Y252-F1
#
_cell.length_a   1.000
_cell.length_b   1.000
_cell.length_c   1.000
_cell.angle_alpha   90.00
_cell.angle_beta   90.00
_cell.angle_gamma   90.00
#
_symmetry.space_group_name_H-M   'P 1'
#
loop_
_entity.id
_entity.type
_entity.pdbx_description
1 polymer ?
#
loop_
_entity_poly.entity_id
_entity_poly.type
_entity_poly.pdbx_seq_one_letter_code
_entity_poly.pdbx_strand_id
1 'polypeptide(L)'
;MALRICFLFLVIALLLAISTSTSVQNGLSSLSFSYSGATGPDKWGSLSPNFSACSNGKIQSPVDIVKGILTPSKRLKPLTRVYSASNATLFNNGFNIGVHFEGHVGTLDVDGKNYDLKQMHWHSPSEHRLNGVQFPAELHLLHQASDQSMSVVSVLFQFGKDDIIISKIKDKLTELAKETCKKEEDAQIPLGTVDINEFQKKSRKYFRYVGSLTVPPCTENVVWNILGKVRTISKDQLNALKAPLDSACKNNSRPLQPPNGRKVELYDELRDQ
;
A
#
# COMPACT_ATOMS: atom_id res chain seq x y z
N MET A 1 16.93 -91.56 13.06
CA MET A 1 15.52 -91.19 13.32
C MET A 1 15.53 -90.05 14.32
N ALA A 2 15.06 -88.82 14.09
CA ALA A 2 14.30 -88.24 13.00
C ALA A 2 14.87 -86.84 12.68
N LEU A 3 14.76 -86.48 11.40
CA LEU A 3 15.22 -85.24 10.77
C LEU A 3 14.42 -84.04 11.30
N ARG A 4 15.05 -83.08 12.00
CA ARG A 4 14.42 -81.78 12.30
C ARG A 4 14.83 -80.75 11.25
N ILE A 5 13.91 -80.47 10.35
CA ILE A 5 13.91 -79.33 9.44
C ILE A 5 13.72 -78.07 10.29
N CYS A 6 14.66 -77.13 10.25
CA CYS A 6 14.48 -75.80 10.83
C CYS A 6 14.65 -74.78 9.70
N PHE A 7 13.55 -74.08 9.42
CA PHE A 7 13.38 -73.14 8.32
C PHE A 7 14.37 -71.99 8.39
N LEU A 8 15.03 -71.70 7.26
CA LEU A 8 15.70 -70.42 7.02
C LEU A 8 14.65 -69.31 6.99
N PHE A 9 14.70 -68.40 7.96
CA PHE A 9 13.99 -67.13 7.87
C PHE A 9 14.78 -66.17 6.97
N LEU A 10 14.26 -65.99 5.76
CA LEU A 10 14.66 -64.94 4.82
C LEU A 10 14.23 -63.59 5.43
N VAL A 11 15.18 -62.82 5.96
CA VAL A 11 14.92 -61.45 6.42
C VAL A 11 14.75 -60.57 5.17
N ILE A 12 13.50 -60.28 4.83
CA ILE A 12 13.14 -59.27 3.83
C ILE A 12 13.53 -57.92 4.42
N ALA A 13 14.58 -57.30 3.88
CA ALA A 13 14.94 -55.92 4.15
C ALA A 13 13.80 -55.02 3.63
N LEU A 14 12.93 -54.57 4.54
CA LEU A 14 11.96 -53.53 4.29
C LEU A 14 12.76 -52.23 4.04
N LEU A 15 12.86 -51.84 2.78
CA LEU A 15 13.30 -50.51 2.36
C LEU A 15 12.31 -49.49 2.96
N LEU A 16 12.65 -48.98 4.15
CA LEU A 16 12.08 -47.75 4.66
C LEU A 16 12.43 -46.66 3.65
N ALA A 17 11.46 -46.33 2.79
CA ALA A 17 11.48 -45.11 2.03
C ALA A 17 11.56 -43.97 3.04
N ILE A 18 12.78 -43.45 3.23
CA ILE A 18 13.01 -42.16 3.83
C ILE A 18 12.29 -41.19 2.92
N SER A 19 11.08 -40.80 3.32
CA SER A 19 10.38 -39.66 2.75
C SER A 19 11.26 -38.46 3.03
N THR A 20 12.18 -38.19 2.11
CA THR A 20 12.87 -36.92 2.02
C THR A 20 11.76 -35.89 1.88
N SER A 21 11.54 -35.13 2.95
CA SER A 21 10.80 -33.88 2.88
C SER A 21 11.52 -33.03 1.84
N THR A 22 11.03 -33.07 0.61
CA THR A 22 11.41 -32.10 -0.40
C THR A 22 11.01 -30.76 0.17
N SER A 23 12.01 -30.02 0.65
CA SER A 23 11.87 -28.59 0.83
C SER A 23 11.33 -28.07 -0.49
N VAL A 24 10.06 -27.67 -0.51
CA VAL A 24 9.52 -26.80 -1.55
C VAL A 24 10.33 -25.51 -1.41
N GLN A 25 11.47 -25.46 -2.09
CA GLN A 25 12.17 -24.22 -2.33
C GLN A 25 11.15 -23.33 -3.04
N ASN A 26 10.69 -22.31 -2.31
CA ASN A 26 9.86 -21.25 -2.80
C ASN A 26 10.47 -20.69 -4.10
N GLY A 27 9.99 -21.16 -5.24
CA GLY A 27 10.21 -20.55 -6.55
C GLY A 27 9.38 -19.28 -6.71
N LEU A 28 9.41 -18.39 -5.72
CA LEU A 28 8.70 -17.10 -5.72
C LEU A 28 9.61 -15.93 -6.16
N SER A 29 10.68 -16.21 -6.90
CA SER A 29 11.73 -15.23 -7.22
C SER A 29 11.59 -14.50 -8.57
N SER A 30 10.40 -14.37 -9.17
CA SER A 30 10.32 -13.63 -10.46
C SER A 30 9.00 -12.96 -10.86
N LEU A 31 7.95 -12.96 -10.04
CA LEU A 31 6.71 -12.25 -10.40
C LEU A 31 6.68 -10.84 -9.82
N SER A 32 7.69 -10.05 -10.20
CA SER A 32 7.72 -8.61 -9.94
C SER A 32 6.76 -7.90 -10.89
N PHE A 33 5.71 -7.26 -10.36
CA PHE A 33 4.87 -6.37 -11.15
C PHE A 33 5.57 -5.01 -11.32
N SER A 34 5.17 -4.24 -12.33
CA SER A 34 5.62 -2.85 -12.49
C SER A 34 4.49 -1.97 -13.01
N TYR A 35 4.78 -0.73 -13.37
CA TYR A 35 3.80 0.19 -13.96
C TYR A 35 3.92 0.30 -15.49
N SER A 36 4.69 -0.58 -16.15
CA SER A 36 4.84 -0.57 -17.61
C SER A 36 5.23 -1.94 -18.19
N GLY A 37 5.18 -2.06 -19.53
CA GLY A 37 5.64 -3.27 -20.23
C GLY A 37 4.83 -4.52 -19.90
N ALA A 38 5.49 -5.68 -19.96
CA ALA A 38 4.85 -6.99 -19.79
C ALA A 38 4.30 -7.23 -18.36
N THR A 39 4.75 -6.46 -17.37
CA THR A 39 4.33 -6.56 -15.98
C THR A 39 3.50 -5.35 -15.51
N GLY A 40 2.99 -4.56 -16.47
CA GLY A 40 2.20 -3.36 -16.22
C GLY A 40 0.77 -3.59 -15.69
N PRO A 41 0.05 -2.51 -15.32
CA PRO A 41 -1.22 -2.59 -14.59
C PRO A 41 -2.34 -3.35 -15.31
N ASP A 42 -2.38 -3.29 -16.64
CA ASP A 42 -3.33 -4.03 -17.47
C ASP A 42 -3.06 -5.54 -17.52
N LYS A 43 -1.88 -5.98 -17.05
CA LYS A 43 -1.45 -7.38 -16.99
C LYS A 43 -1.40 -7.95 -15.57
N TRP A 44 -1.50 -7.12 -14.53
CA TRP A 44 -1.33 -7.55 -13.12
C TRP A 44 -2.15 -8.79 -12.76
N GLY A 45 -3.43 -8.82 -13.15
CA GLY A 45 -4.32 -9.95 -12.82
C GLY A 45 -3.96 -11.28 -13.49
N SER A 46 -3.07 -11.26 -14.47
CA SER A 46 -2.56 -12.44 -15.18
C SER A 46 -1.15 -12.84 -14.76
N LEU A 47 -0.46 -12.03 -13.95
CA LEU A 47 0.91 -12.34 -13.49
C LEU A 47 0.92 -13.48 -12.47
N SER A 48 -0.13 -13.58 -11.65
CA SER A 48 -0.26 -14.62 -10.62
C SER A 48 -1.74 -14.89 -10.34
N PRO A 49 -2.14 -16.14 -10.04
CA PRO A 49 -3.49 -16.43 -9.54
C PRO A 49 -3.91 -15.57 -8.34
N ASN A 50 -2.95 -15.23 -7.47
CA ASN A 50 -3.18 -14.38 -6.30
C ASN A 50 -3.49 -12.92 -6.65
N PHE A 51 -3.22 -12.49 -7.88
CA PHE A 51 -3.47 -11.12 -8.34
C PHE A 51 -4.78 -11.01 -9.14
N SER A 52 -5.55 -12.09 -9.26
CA SER A 52 -6.78 -12.12 -10.08
C SER A 52 -7.77 -10.98 -9.77
N ALA A 53 -7.85 -10.53 -8.52
CA ALA A 53 -8.65 -9.36 -8.11
C ALA A 53 -8.30 -8.08 -8.89
N CYS A 54 -7.05 -7.94 -9.34
CA CYS A 54 -6.60 -6.80 -10.13
C CYS A 54 -7.30 -6.69 -11.50
N SER A 55 -7.85 -7.79 -12.05
CA SER A 55 -8.56 -7.81 -13.33
C SER A 55 -10.05 -8.12 -13.21
N ASN A 56 -10.45 -8.98 -12.25
CA ASN A 56 -11.84 -9.41 -12.11
C ASN A 56 -12.63 -8.64 -11.03
N GLY A 57 -11.93 -7.92 -10.14
CA GLY A 57 -12.52 -7.13 -9.06
C GLY A 57 -13.46 -6.04 -9.58
N LYS A 58 -14.50 -5.75 -8.81
CA LYS A 58 -15.53 -4.74 -9.16
C LYS A 58 -15.49 -3.50 -8.26
N ILE A 59 -14.73 -3.57 -7.17
CA ILE A 59 -14.60 -2.54 -6.14
C ILE A 59 -13.13 -2.06 -6.14
N GLN A 60 -12.56 -1.87 -7.33
CA GLN A 60 -11.15 -1.51 -7.50
C GLN A 60 -10.88 0.00 -7.30
N SER A 61 -9.65 0.30 -6.90
CA SER A 61 -9.09 1.66 -6.73
C SER A 61 -7.87 1.86 -7.63
N PRO A 62 -7.52 3.09 -8.02
CA PRO A 62 -8.14 4.37 -7.66
C PRO A 62 -9.38 4.70 -8.50
N VAL A 63 -10.13 5.73 -8.11
CA VAL A 63 -11.28 6.28 -8.88
C VAL A 63 -11.16 7.79 -9.06
N ASP A 64 -11.87 8.35 -10.04
CA ASP A 64 -12.05 9.80 -10.15
C ASP A 64 -13.14 10.27 -9.19
N ILE A 65 -12.82 11.30 -8.41
CA ILE A 65 -13.74 11.93 -7.47
C ILE A 65 -14.47 13.06 -8.20
N VAL A 66 -15.65 12.75 -8.74
CA VAL A 66 -16.45 13.69 -9.52
C VAL A 66 -17.42 14.47 -8.62
N LYS A 67 -17.13 15.75 -8.39
CA LYS A 67 -17.88 16.64 -7.47
C LYS A 67 -19.38 16.72 -7.77
N GLY A 68 -19.77 16.64 -9.04
CA GLY A 68 -21.16 16.77 -9.47
C GLY A 68 -22.08 15.59 -9.11
N ILE A 69 -21.51 14.43 -8.75
CA ILE A 69 -22.25 13.21 -8.40
C ILE A 69 -21.95 12.72 -6.97
N LEU A 70 -21.31 13.56 -6.17
CA LEU A 70 -21.05 13.24 -4.77
C LEU A 70 -22.36 13.16 -4.00
N THR A 71 -22.42 12.22 -3.07
CA THR A 71 -23.56 12.10 -2.16
C THR A 71 -23.16 12.73 -0.82
N PRO A 72 -23.68 13.90 -0.44
CA PRO A 72 -23.52 14.41 0.93
C PRO A 72 -24.03 13.36 1.91
N SER A 73 -23.24 13.04 2.92
CA SER A 73 -23.60 11.98 3.86
C SER A 73 -23.63 12.51 5.28
N LYS A 74 -24.84 12.64 5.83
CA LYS A 74 -25.08 13.04 7.23
C LYS A 74 -24.53 12.03 8.25
N ARG A 75 -24.18 10.82 7.78
CA ARG A 75 -23.58 9.77 8.60
C ARG A 75 -22.11 10.03 8.86
N LEU A 76 -21.42 10.64 7.89
CA LEU A 76 -20.00 10.93 8.02
C LEU A 76 -19.76 11.95 9.15
N LYS A 77 -18.69 11.73 9.89
CA LYS A 77 -18.25 12.56 11.01
C LYS A 77 -16.87 13.15 10.70
N PRO A 78 -16.38 14.15 11.46
CA PRO A 78 -15.00 14.61 11.31
C PRO A 78 -14.02 13.43 11.35
N LEU A 79 -13.16 13.32 10.34
CA LEU A 79 -12.16 12.25 10.29
C LEU A 79 -11.10 12.52 11.35
N THR A 80 -11.18 11.80 12.47
CA THR A 80 -10.32 12.01 13.63
C THR A 80 -9.11 11.09 13.56
N ARG A 81 -7.93 11.70 13.70
CA ARG A 81 -6.65 11.01 13.69
C ARG A 81 -5.85 11.47 14.90
N VAL A 82 -5.35 10.53 15.66
CA VAL A 82 -4.49 10.76 16.82
C VAL A 82 -3.21 9.98 16.56
N TYR A 83 -2.13 10.68 16.27
CA TYR A 83 -0.82 10.09 16.03
C TYR A 83 0.18 10.69 17.01
N SER A 84 1.22 9.91 17.29
CA SER A 84 2.38 10.30 18.09
C SER A 84 3.64 10.14 17.25
N ALA A 85 4.75 10.71 17.71
CA ALA A 85 6.05 10.37 17.14
C ALA A 85 6.36 8.89 17.41
N SER A 86 6.99 8.22 16.45
CA SER A 86 7.46 6.84 16.62
C SER A 86 8.75 6.61 15.86
N ASN A 87 9.48 5.56 16.25
CA ASN A 87 10.57 5.05 15.44
C ASN A 87 10.04 4.57 14.09
N ALA A 88 10.80 4.86 13.04
CA ALA A 88 10.38 4.60 11.68
C ALA A 88 11.56 4.23 10.79
N THR A 89 11.24 3.55 9.71
CA THR A 89 12.18 3.08 8.70
C THR A 89 11.70 3.52 7.33
N LEU A 90 12.57 4.22 6.60
CA LEU A 90 12.36 4.52 5.19
C LEU A 90 12.58 3.24 4.40
N PHE A 91 11.68 2.91 3.49
CA PHE A 91 11.79 1.74 2.63
C PHE A 91 11.62 2.09 1.16
N ASN A 92 12.27 1.30 0.32
CA ASN A 92 11.99 1.15 -1.10
C ASN A 92 11.69 -0.33 -1.37
N ASN A 93 10.45 -0.64 -1.70
CA ASN A 93 10.00 -2.00 -2.00
C ASN A 93 9.99 -2.30 -3.51
N GLY A 94 10.79 -1.56 -4.28
CA GLY A 94 10.90 -1.67 -5.73
C GLY A 94 9.85 -0.89 -6.51
N PHE A 95 8.67 -0.64 -5.93
CA PHE A 95 7.57 0.05 -6.62
C PHE A 95 7.03 1.29 -5.90
N ASN A 96 7.30 1.44 -4.60
CA ASN A 96 6.95 2.61 -3.80
C ASN A 96 8.10 2.97 -2.86
N ILE A 97 8.23 4.27 -2.60
CA ILE A 97 8.99 4.78 -1.46
C ILE A 97 8.00 5.07 -0.34
N GLY A 98 8.35 4.68 0.88
CA GLY A 98 7.49 4.88 2.04
C GLY A 98 8.23 4.83 3.36
N VAL A 99 7.48 5.07 4.42
CA VAL A 99 7.94 5.00 5.80
C VAL A 99 7.09 3.96 6.52
N HIS A 100 7.74 2.93 7.05
CA HIS A 100 7.17 1.98 7.97
C HIS A 100 7.32 2.50 9.39
N PHE A 101 6.29 2.35 10.22
CA PHE A 101 6.37 2.76 11.61
C PHE A 101 6.42 1.56 12.55
N GLU A 102 7.27 1.65 13.56
CA GLU A 102 7.40 0.64 14.60
C GLU A 102 6.34 0.83 15.68
N GLY A 103 5.84 -0.30 16.20
CA GLY A 103 4.90 -0.31 17.32
C GLY A 103 3.55 0.36 17.02
N HIS A 104 2.92 0.87 18.08
CA HIS A 104 1.65 1.60 17.97
C HIS A 104 1.92 3.10 17.90
N VAL A 105 1.70 3.70 16.73
CA VAL A 105 1.93 5.14 16.50
C VAL A 105 0.68 5.97 16.76
N GLY A 106 -0.49 5.35 16.64
CA GLY A 106 -1.77 6.00 16.83
C GLY A 106 -2.84 5.52 15.86
N THR A 107 -4.02 6.11 15.96
CA THR A 107 -5.25 5.58 15.39
C THR A 107 -5.97 6.58 14.49
N LEU A 108 -6.64 6.01 13.49
CA LEU A 108 -7.71 6.63 12.72
C LEU A 108 -9.04 6.06 13.22
N ASP A 109 -9.97 6.95 13.60
CA ASP A 109 -11.36 6.58 13.87
C ASP A 109 -12.17 6.66 12.56
N VAL A 110 -12.74 5.53 12.16
CA VAL A 110 -13.72 5.43 11.09
C VAL A 110 -15.00 4.87 11.67
N ASP A 111 -15.98 5.75 11.89
CA ASP A 111 -17.34 5.41 12.31
C ASP A 111 -17.36 4.62 13.64
N GLY A 112 -16.48 4.99 14.58
CA GLY A 112 -16.34 4.36 15.90
C GLY A 112 -15.42 3.15 15.91
N LYS A 113 -14.82 2.79 14.77
CA LYS A 113 -13.83 1.72 14.65
C LYS A 113 -12.43 2.29 14.51
N ASN A 114 -11.51 1.77 15.33
CA ASN A 114 -10.11 2.20 15.34
C ASN A 114 -9.27 1.40 14.34
N TYR A 115 -8.45 2.12 13.58
CA TYR A 115 -7.46 1.57 12.66
C TYR A 115 -6.07 2.13 13.01
N ASP A 116 -5.12 1.26 13.31
CA ASP A 116 -3.75 1.65 13.66
C ASP A 116 -2.96 2.04 12.42
N LEU A 117 -2.25 3.17 12.46
CA LEU A 117 -1.33 3.55 11.38
C LEU A 117 -0.17 2.56 11.31
N LYS A 118 0.09 2.01 10.11
CA LYS A 118 1.18 1.05 9.87
C LYS A 118 2.29 1.62 9.02
N GLN A 119 1.94 2.35 7.97
CA GLN A 119 2.91 2.94 7.05
C GLN A 119 2.32 4.14 6.32
N MET A 120 3.20 4.92 5.71
CA MET A 120 2.82 5.89 4.68
C MET A 120 3.70 5.72 3.44
N HIS A 121 3.17 5.92 2.25
CA HIS A 121 3.94 5.83 1.00
C HIS A 121 3.42 6.81 -0.05
N TRP A 122 4.29 7.13 -1.02
CA TRP A 122 4.00 8.13 -2.04
C TRP A 122 3.87 7.50 -3.43
N HIS A 123 2.90 8.02 -4.17
CA HIS A 123 2.69 7.79 -5.59
C HIS A 123 2.97 9.09 -6.36
N SER A 124 3.55 8.95 -7.55
CA SER A 124 3.72 10.05 -8.50
C SER A 124 3.48 9.55 -9.94
N PRO A 125 2.56 10.16 -10.72
CA PRO A 125 1.57 11.16 -10.29
C PRO A 125 0.55 10.62 -9.27
N SER A 126 -0.44 11.42 -8.87
CA SER A 126 -1.54 10.92 -8.03
C SER A 126 -2.32 9.81 -8.72
N GLU A 127 -2.77 8.83 -7.95
CA GLU A 127 -3.62 7.75 -8.41
C GLU A 127 -5.08 8.22 -8.52
N HIS A 128 -5.59 8.85 -7.46
CA HIS A 128 -6.89 9.49 -7.49
C HIS A 128 -6.84 10.76 -8.33
N ARG A 129 -7.99 11.07 -8.92
CA ARG A 129 -8.25 12.34 -9.60
C ARG A 129 -9.40 13.07 -8.92
N LEU A 130 -9.44 14.37 -9.09
CA LEU A 130 -10.56 15.21 -8.65
C LEU A 130 -11.12 15.95 -9.86
N ASN A 131 -12.35 15.62 -10.27
CA ASN A 131 -12.95 16.10 -11.52
C ASN A 131 -12.04 15.90 -12.74
N GLY A 132 -11.45 14.71 -12.87
CA GLY A 132 -10.55 14.37 -13.95
C GLY A 132 -9.14 14.99 -13.85
N VAL A 133 -8.88 15.87 -12.87
CA VAL A 133 -7.56 16.48 -12.66
C VAL A 133 -6.66 15.52 -11.89
N GLN A 134 -5.52 15.18 -12.50
CA GLN A 134 -4.45 14.41 -11.86
C GLN A 134 -3.44 15.36 -11.22
N PHE A 135 -2.99 15.00 -10.02
CA PHE A 135 -2.07 15.80 -9.21
C PHE A 135 -0.63 15.26 -9.36
N PRO A 136 0.40 16.08 -9.11
CA PRO A 136 1.80 15.64 -9.22
C PRO A 136 2.20 14.51 -8.26
N ALA A 137 1.56 14.40 -7.11
CA ALA A 137 1.81 13.30 -6.17
C ALA A 137 0.60 13.04 -5.27
N GLU A 138 0.61 11.86 -4.65
CA GLU A 138 -0.38 11.44 -3.65
C GLU A 138 0.33 10.66 -2.54
N LEU A 139 -0.01 10.96 -1.29
CA LEU A 139 0.42 10.20 -0.12
C LEU A 139 -0.71 9.33 0.37
N HIS A 140 -0.43 8.06 0.63
CA HIS A 140 -1.32 7.15 1.32
C HIS A 140 -0.82 6.89 2.73
N LEU A 141 -1.69 7.05 3.72
CA LEU A 141 -1.48 6.57 5.08
C LEU A 141 -2.32 5.31 5.25
N LEU A 142 -1.65 4.16 5.32
CA LEU A 142 -2.30 2.86 5.46
C LEU A 142 -2.50 2.52 6.93
N HIS A 143 -3.75 2.21 7.27
CA HIS A 143 -4.14 1.80 8.61
C HIS A 143 -4.78 0.42 8.58
N GLN A 144 -4.65 -0.31 9.69
CA GLN A 144 -5.21 -1.64 9.85
C GLN A 144 -5.86 -1.78 11.23
N ALA A 145 -7.09 -2.29 11.27
CA ALA A 145 -7.78 -2.63 12.51
C ALA A 145 -7.41 -4.03 13.00
N SER A 146 -7.80 -4.38 14.23
CA SER A 146 -7.52 -5.69 14.84
C SER A 146 -8.13 -6.88 14.08
N ASP A 147 -9.20 -6.63 13.31
CA ASP A 147 -9.84 -7.64 12.45
C ASP A 147 -9.23 -7.70 11.03
N GLN A 148 -8.04 -7.14 10.85
CA GLN A 148 -7.29 -7.05 9.60
C GLN A 148 -7.92 -6.18 8.50
N SER A 149 -9.10 -5.58 8.74
CA SER A 149 -9.68 -4.62 7.80
C SER A 149 -8.79 -3.38 7.67
N MET A 150 -8.80 -2.79 6.46
CA MET A 150 -7.89 -1.71 6.10
C MET A 150 -8.64 -0.41 5.83
N SER A 151 -8.01 0.69 6.21
CA SER A 151 -8.47 2.04 5.90
C SER A 151 -7.29 2.89 5.45
N VAL A 152 -7.45 3.61 4.35
CA VAL A 152 -6.42 4.48 3.78
C VAL A 152 -6.86 5.93 3.85
N VAL A 153 -6.00 6.80 4.36
CA VAL A 153 -6.15 8.25 4.22
C VAL A 153 -5.27 8.70 3.07
N SER A 154 -5.87 9.29 2.05
CA SER A 154 -5.17 9.83 0.88
C SER A 154 -5.03 11.35 0.96
N VAL A 155 -3.84 11.85 0.63
CA VAL A 155 -3.52 13.27 0.57
C VAL A 155 -2.95 13.61 -0.80
N LEU A 156 -3.67 14.44 -1.54
CA LEU A 156 -3.23 14.94 -2.86
C LEU A 156 -2.26 16.12 -2.69
N PHE A 157 -1.29 16.23 -3.58
CA PHE A 157 -0.31 17.32 -3.61
C PHE A 157 -0.42 18.13 -4.89
N GLN A 158 -0.33 19.44 -4.80
CA GLN A 158 -0.06 20.32 -5.96
C GLN A 158 1.35 20.90 -5.85
N PHE A 159 1.89 21.41 -6.95
CA PHE A 159 3.18 22.09 -6.87
C PHE A 159 3.10 23.35 -6.00
N GLY A 160 4.12 23.57 -5.17
CA GLY A 160 4.21 24.74 -4.30
C GLY A 160 5.45 24.64 -3.40
N LYS A 161 5.31 25.13 -2.17
CA LYS A 161 6.36 25.03 -1.14
C LYS A 161 6.63 23.58 -0.75
N ASP A 162 7.82 23.38 -0.18
CA ASP A 162 8.26 22.11 0.38
C ASP A 162 7.28 21.55 1.42
N ASP A 163 7.00 20.26 1.32
CA ASP A 163 6.32 19.48 2.34
C ASP A 163 7.25 19.16 3.50
N ILE A 164 6.80 19.43 4.73
CA ILE A 164 7.60 19.28 5.94
C ILE A 164 8.08 17.84 6.16
N ILE A 165 7.25 16.84 5.85
CA ILE A 165 7.59 15.43 6.10
C ILE A 165 8.65 14.97 5.10
N ILE A 166 8.50 15.35 3.83
CA ILE A 166 9.50 15.01 2.80
C ILE A 166 10.84 15.70 3.12
N SER A 167 10.83 16.93 3.63
CA SER A 167 12.05 17.60 4.08
C SER A 167 12.78 16.85 5.20
N LYS A 168 12.05 16.22 6.15
CA LYS A 168 12.65 15.42 7.23
C LYS A 168 13.36 14.16 6.73
N ILE A 169 12.94 13.61 5.59
CA ILE A 169 13.48 12.34 5.05
C ILE A 169 14.37 12.54 3.81
N LYS A 170 14.54 13.79 3.32
CA LYS A 170 15.19 14.07 2.03
C LYS A 170 16.62 13.57 1.93
N ASP A 171 17.40 13.72 3.00
CA ASP A 171 18.78 13.23 3.04
C ASP A 171 18.83 11.70 2.95
N LYS A 172 17.86 11.03 3.60
CA LYS A 172 17.71 9.57 3.57
C LYS A 172 17.19 9.05 2.23
N LEU A 173 16.36 9.82 1.53
CA LEU A 173 16.01 9.53 0.13
C LEU A 173 17.25 9.58 -0.79
N THR A 174 18.15 10.52 -0.52
CA THR A 174 19.40 10.67 -1.31
C THR A 174 20.38 9.53 -1.02
N GLU A 175 20.45 9.07 0.23
CA GLU A 175 21.18 7.87 0.64
C GLU A 175 20.61 6.63 -0.06
N LEU A 176 19.29 6.44 0.00
CA LEU A 176 18.58 5.33 -0.63
C LEU A 176 18.76 5.28 -2.15
N ALA A 177 18.80 6.45 -2.81
CA ALA A 177 19.04 6.52 -4.26
C ALA A 177 20.47 6.12 -4.67
N LYS A 178 21.43 6.15 -3.74
CA LYS A 178 22.82 5.71 -3.97
C LYS A 178 23.02 4.25 -3.64
N GLU A 179 22.12 3.64 -2.87
CA GLU A 179 22.17 2.22 -2.60
C GLU A 179 21.96 1.44 -3.89
N THR A 180 23.04 0.83 -4.37
CA THR A 180 23.02 -0.20 -5.41
C THR A 180 22.58 -1.53 -4.78
N CYS A 181 21.44 -1.55 -4.10
CA CYS A 181 20.96 -2.76 -3.43
C CYS A 181 20.56 -3.82 -4.46
N LYS A 182 21.07 -5.03 -4.21
CA LYS A 182 20.89 -6.25 -5.00
C LYS A 182 19.39 -6.51 -5.14
N LYS A 183 18.94 -6.89 -6.34
CA LYS A 183 17.52 -7.01 -6.76
C LYS A 183 16.62 -7.97 -5.95
N GLU A 184 17.09 -8.46 -4.81
CA GLU A 184 16.48 -9.56 -4.05
C GLU A 184 15.92 -9.14 -2.68
N GLU A 185 16.24 -7.94 -2.16
CA GLU A 185 15.72 -7.43 -0.88
C GLU A 185 15.28 -5.96 -0.95
N ASP A 186 14.24 -5.60 -0.20
CA ASP A 186 13.76 -4.23 -0.04
C ASP A 186 14.83 -3.38 0.67
N ALA A 187 15.22 -2.26 0.06
CA ALA A 187 16.19 -1.34 0.65
C ALA A 187 15.54 -0.57 1.81
N GLN A 188 16.19 -0.56 2.98
CA GLN A 188 15.65 0.00 4.22
C GLN A 188 16.68 0.84 4.96
N ILE A 189 16.29 2.07 5.34
CA ILE A 189 17.13 3.00 6.09
C ILE A 189 16.39 3.46 7.34
N PRO A 190 16.92 3.20 8.55
CA PRO A 190 16.34 3.71 9.79
C PRO A 190 16.29 5.25 9.80
N LEU A 191 15.13 5.80 10.14
CA LEU A 191 14.93 7.24 10.32
C LEU A 191 15.08 7.68 11.79
N GLY A 192 15.06 6.72 12.72
CA GLY A 192 14.86 7.02 14.14
C GLY A 192 13.45 7.53 14.40
N THR A 193 13.29 8.40 15.40
CA THR A 193 11.98 8.93 15.78
C THR A 193 11.49 9.99 14.78
N VAL A 194 10.37 9.72 14.12
CA VAL A 194 9.72 10.63 13.17
C VAL A 194 8.43 11.18 13.78
N ASP A 195 8.36 12.49 13.91
CA ASP A 195 7.14 13.20 14.28
C ASP A 195 6.23 13.46 13.06
N ILE A 196 5.02 12.89 13.10
CA ILE A 196 3.96 12.99 12.10
C ILE A 196 2.72 13.78 12.57
N ASN A 197 2.84 14.59 13.62
CA ASN A 197 1.79 15.46 14.17
C ASN A 197 1.16 16.37 13.11
N GLU A 198 1.84 16.65 12.00
CA GLU A 198 1.27 17.39 10.86
C GLU A 198 0.03 16.72 10.25
N PHE A 199 -0.10 15.40 10.39
CA PHE A 199 -1.28 14.63 9.96
C PHE A 199 -2.32 14.44 11.08
N GLN A 200 -1.97 14.76 12.32
CA GLN A 200 -2.87 14.72 13.48
C GLN A 200 -3.86 15.87 13.41
N LYS A 201 -4.98 15.67 12.71
CA LYS A 201 -6.01 16.71 12.54
C LYS A 201 -7.39 16.08 12.41
N LYS A 202 -8.42 16.80 12.85
CA LYS A 202 -9.79 16.59 12.38
C LYS A 202 -9.88 17.19 10.97
N SER A 203 -10.04 16.35 9.95
CA SER A 203 -10.31 16.86 8.60
C SER A 203 -11.79 17.23 8.49
N ARG A 204 -12.03 18.51 8.17
CA ARG A 204 -13.38 19.09 8.02
C ARG A 204 -14.01 18.84 6.65
N LYS A 205 -13.24 18.31 5.69
CA LYS A 205 -13.71 17.93 4.36
C LYS A 205 -12.94 16.73 3.82
N TYR A 206 -13.65 15.68 3.42
CA TYR A 206 -13.07 14.50 2.79
C TYR A 206 -14.12 13.74 1.97
N PHE A 207 -13.63 12.88 1.09
CA PHE A 207 -14.43 11.97 0.29
C PHE A 207 -14.22 10.54 0.79
N ARG A 208 -15.28 9.75 0.88
CA ARG A 208 -15.21 8.36 1.34
C ARG A 208 -15.83 7.40 0.33
N TYR A 209 -15.16 6.29 0.08
CA TYR A 209 -15.70 5.17 -0.68
C TYR A 209 -15.03 3.86 -0.26
N VAL A 210 -15.65 2.73 -0.60
CA VAL A 210 -15.04 1.40 -0.43
C VAL A 210 -14.40 0.98 -1.76
N GLY A 211 -13.13 0.59 -1.67
CA GLY A 211 -12.26 0.32 -2.80
C GLY A 211 -11.34 -0.87 -2.57
N SER A 212 -10.17 -0.82 -3.18
CA SER A 212 -9.13 -1.85 -3.07
C SER A 212 -7.77 -1.26 -2.73
N LEU A 213 -6.79 -2.12 -2.48
CA LEU A 213 -5.39 -1.76 -2.66
C LEU A 213 -5.14 -1.36 -4.13
N THR A 214 -4.24 -0.41 -4.35
CA THR A 214 -3.87 0.09 -5.69
C THR A 214 -2.65 -0.60 -6.28
N VAL A 215 -2.13 -1.61 -5.58
CA VAL A 215 -1.08 -2.52 -6.04
C VAL A 215 -1.55 -3.97 -5.87
N PRO A 216 -0.97 -4.94 -6.60
CA PRO A 216 -1.24 -6.35 -6.36
C PRO A 216 -1.04 -6.74 -4.89
N PRO A 217 -1.90 -7.59 -4.31
CA PRO A 217 -2.94 -8.40 -4.96
C PRO A 217 -4.28 -7.68 -5.22
N CYS A 218 -4.34 -6.35 -5.09
CA CYS A 218 -5.55 -5.55 -5.34
C CYS A 218 -6.76 -5.96 -4.47
N THR A 219 -6.49 -6.38 -3.24
CA THR A 219 -7.50 -6.77 -2.24
C THR A 219 -8.56 -5.68 -2.07
N GLU A 220 -9.83 -6.05 -2.23
CA GLU A 220 -10.99 -5.17 -2.08
C GLU A 220 -11.38 -4.95 -0.62
N ASN A 221 -12.43 -4.17 -0.38
CA ASN A 221 -12.96 -3.79 0.93
C ASN A 221 -12.02 -2.88 1.76
N VAL A 222 -11.21 -2.07 1.07
CA VAL A 222 -10.42 -1.00 1.70
C VAL A 222 -11.28 0.26 1.83
N VAL A 223 -11.39 0.83 3.03
CA VAL A 223 -12.09 2.10 3.23
C VAL A 223 -11.16 3.26 2.85
N TRP A 224 -11.47 3.96 1.77
CA TRP A 224 -10.70 5.11 1.31
C TRP A 224 -11.25 6.42 1.88
N ASN A 225 -10.36 7.26 2.38
CA ASN A 225 -10.65 8.59 2.92
C ASN A 225 -9.74 9.64 2.23
N ILE A 226 -10.22 10.25 1.15
CA ILE A 226 -9.44 11.24 0.38
C ILE A 226 -9.67 12.62 0.99
N LEU A 227 -8.62 13.24 1.52
CA LEU A 227 -8.74 14.56 2.13
C LEU A 227 -9.06 15.63 1.08
N GLY A 228 -10.02 16.51 1.39
CA GLY A 228 -10.38 17.62 0.51
C GLY A 228 -9.34 18.74 0.47
N LYS A 229 -8.42 18.79 1.45
CA LYS A 229 -7.31 19.74 1.50
C LYS A 229 -6.12 19.20 0.72
N VAL A 230 -5.78 19.84 -0.39
CA VAL A 230 -4.58 19.56 -1.19
C VAL A 230 -3.36 20.18 -0.48
N ARG A 231 -2.29 19.39 -0.28
CA ARG A 231 -1.00 19.86 0.23
C ARG A 231 -0.10 20.34 -0.90
N THR A 232 1.05 20.90 -0.56
CA THR A 232 2.04 21.34 -1.55
C THR A 232 3.29 20.47 -1.51
N ILE A 233 3.90 20.26 -2.67
CA ILE A 233 5.20 19.61 -2.84
C ILE A 233 6.03 20.44 -3.82
N SER A 234 7.34 20.54 -3.62
CA SER A 234 8.22 21.14 -4.63
C SER A 234 8.63 20.14 -5.71
N LYS A 235 9.11 20.65 -6.86
CA LYS A 235 9.66 19.80 -7.92
C LYS A 235 10.86 18.99 -7.43
N ASP A 236 11.69 19.58 -6.58
CA ASP A 236 12.88 18.93 -6.03
C ASP A 236 12.51 17.78 -5.10
N GLN A 237 11.49 17.97 -4.26
CA GLN A 237 10.97 16.90 -3.41
C GLN A 237 10.33 15.77 -4.20
N LEU A 238 9.57 16.10 -5.26
CA LEU A 238 9.03 15.08 -6.16
C LEU A 238 10.16 14.27 -6.83
N ASN A 239 11.20 14.94 -7.30
CA ASN A 239 12.37 14.29 -7.90
C ASN A 239 13.11 13.42 -6.88
N ALA A 240 13.25 13.87 -5.63
CA ALA A 240 13.86 13.10 -4.55
C ALA A 240 13.08 11.81 -4.23
N LEU A 241 11.75 11.86 -4.25
CA LEU A 241 10.91 10.64 -4.08
C LEU A 241 11.06 9.67 -5.25
N LYS A 242 11.25 10.18 -6.47
CA LYS A 242 11.39 9.35 -7.69
C LYS A 242 12.80 8.80 -7.91
N ALA A 243 13.81 9.40 -7.30
CA ALA A 243 15.22 9.07 -7.55
C ALA A 243 15.57 7.61 -7.19
N PRO A 244 15.12 7.04 -6.07
CA PRO A 244 15.46 5.65 -5.71
C PRO A 244 14.67 4.58 -6.47
N LEU A 245 13.62 4.96 -7.23
CA LEU A 245 12.77 4.01 -7.94
C LEU A 245 13.36 3.65 -9.31
N ASP A 246 13.18 2.38 -9.69
CA ASP A 246 13.46 1.90 -11.04
C ASP A 246 12.63 2.65 -12.08
N SER A 247 13.15 2.75 -13.31
CA SER A 247 12.51 3.51 -14.40
C SER A 247 11.07 3.09 -14.65
N ALA A 248 10.77 1.79 -14.56
CA ALA A 248 9.43 1.22 -14.71
C ALA A 248 8.46 1.57 -13.58
N CYS A 249 8.97 2.09 -12.46
CA CYS A 249 8.22 2.47 -11.26
C CYS A 249 8.33 3.97 -10.93
N LYS A 250 9.12 4.77 -11.66
CA LYS A 250 9.17 6.23 -11.47
C LYS A 250 7.82 6.92 -11.69
N ASN A 251 6.94 6.30 -12.47
CA ASN A 251 5.54 6.69 -12.59
C ASN A 251 4.66 5.58 -11.99
N ASN A 252 4.65 5.51 -10.66
CA ASN A 252 3.99 4.45 -9.90
C ASN A 252 2.50 4.73 -9.65
N SER A 253 1.74 5.11 -10.67
CA SER A 253 0.32 5.41 -10.53
C SER A 253 -0.52 4.41 -11.31
N ARG A 254 -1.35 3.62 -10.62
CA ARG A 254 -2.30 2.71 -11.25
C ARG A 254 -3.35 3.54 -12.02
N PRO A 255 -3.73 3.14 -13.24
CA PRO A 255 -4.82 3.76 -13.97
C PRO A 255 -6.14 3.77 -13.19
N LEU A 256 -6.98 4.78 -13.45
CA LEU A 256 -8.33 4.86 -12.89
C LEU A 256 -9.13 3.59 -13.16
N GLN A 257 -9.85 3.14 -12.15
CA GLN A 257 -10.72 1.99 -12.19
C GLN A 257 -12.18 2.41 -12.33
N PRO A 258 -13.03 1.63 -13.02
CA PRO A 258 -14.44 1.95 -13.14
C PRO A 258 -15.14 2.03 -11.77
N PRO A 259 -16.01 3.03 -11.55
CA PRO A 259 -16.73 3.16 -10.29
C PRO A 259 -17.77 2.04 -10.09
N ASN A 260 -18.25 1.39 -11.16
CA ASN A 260 -19.19 0.25 -11.10
C ASN A 260 -20.43 0.51 -10.21
N GLY A 261 -21.01 1.72 -10.32
CA GLY A 261 -22.18 2.13 -9.55
C GLY A 261 -21.89 2.50 -8.07
N ARG A 262 -20.65 2.36 -7.60
CA ARG A 262 -20.25 2.84 -6.26
C ARG A 262 -20.39 4.34 -6.18
N LYS A 263 -20.98 4.81 -5.08
CA LYS A 263 -21.08 6.23 -4.76
C LYS A 263 -19.87 6.64 -3.92
N VAL A 264 -19.40 7.85 -4.17
CA VAL A 264 -18.44 8.52 -3.29
C VAL A 264 -19.22 9.46 -2.37
N GLU A 265 -19.12 9.22 -1.07
CA GLU A 265 -19.73 10.06 -0.05
C GLU A 265 -18.85 11.29 0.22
N LEU A 266 -19.50 12.42 0.53
CA LEU A 266 -18.83 13.67 0.89
C LEU A 266 -19.17 14.03 2.34
N TYR A 267 -18.12 14.29 3.12
CA TYR A 267 -18.20 15.04 4.37
C TYR A 267 -17.67 16.46 4.12
N ASP A 268 -18.42 17.48 4.50
CA ASP A 268 -18.04 18.89 4.39
C ASP A 268 -18.67 19.68 5.54
N GLU A 269 -17.90 19.91 6.61
CA GLU A 269 -18.38 20.54 7.86
C GLU A 269 -19.04 21.90 7.63
N LEU A 270 -18.60 22.64 6.59
CA LEU A 270 -19.15 23.96 6.25
C LEU A 270 -20.50 23.90 5.51
N ARG A 271 -20.92 22.73 5.02
CA ARG A 271 -22.25 22.53 4.43
C ARG A 271 -23.28 22.02 5.42
N ASP A 272 -22.81 21.46 6.53
CA ASP A 272 -23.64 20.89 7.60
C ASP A 272 -23.90 21.91 8.73
N GLN A 273 -23.43 23.16 8.58
CA GLN A 273 -23.76 24.34 9.39
C GLN A 273 -24.67 25.27 8.60
#